data_AF-A0A8S3J484-F1
#
_entry.id   AF-A0A8S3J484-F1
#
_cell.length_a   1.000
_cell.length_b   1.000
_cell.length_c   1.000
_cell.angle_alpha   90.00
_cell.angle_beta   90.00
_cell.angle_gamma   90.00
#
_symmetry.space_group_name_H-M   'P 1'
#
loop_
_entity.id
_entity.type
_entity.pdbx_description
1 polymer ?
#
loop_
_entity_poly.entity_id
_entity_poly.type
_entity_poly.pdbx_seq_one_letter_code
_entity_poly.pdbx_strand_id
1 'polypeptide(L)'
;MLKFLPSALSNNGGNQLTPSNPSTLRGGMPKNRTPSVPDLTPSTRSQIPPLAISPSVGLPNDDIRLCTIYRADPSDTFGIELNYHRREQFHSLSIVSGRNNERSNAEQAGIKTDDRLIEINGQNIQNLSHDQITQRIRAVKHPDPLVVLVSDVPTFEHYKQQQKLIHRGLPNV
;
A
#
# COMPACT_ATOMS: atom_id res chain seq x y z
N MET A 1 34.01 -36.84 12.08
CA MET A 1 34.17 -37.68 10.86
C MET A 1 33.39 -37.02 9.74
N LEU A 2 34.09 -36.20 8.94
CA LEU A 2 33.57 -35.52 7.75
C LEU A 2 33.34 -36.52 6.62
N LYS A 3 32.26 -36.36 5.84
CA LYS A 3 32.17 -36.89 4.48
C LYS A 3 31.51 -35.85 3.56
N PHE A 4 32.35 -35.01 2.95
CA PHE A 4 32.09 -34.35 1.68
C PHE A 4 32.28 -35.38 0.56
N LEU A 5 31.42 -35.33 -0.48
CA LEU A 5 31.78 -35.75 -1.84
C LEU A 5 31.12 -34.79 -2.85
N PRO A 6 31.88 -34.25 -3.83
CA PRO A 6 31.40 -33.39 -4.92
C PRO A 6 31.44 -34.08 -6.30
N SER A 7 31.13 -33.29 -7.35
CA SER A 7 31.39 -33.48 -8.82
C SER A 7 30.19 -34.03 -9.61
N ALA A 8 29.89 -33.65 -10.86
CA ALA A 8 30.62 -32.98 -11.96
C ALA A 8 29.58 -32.37 -12.97
N LEU A 9 29.78 -31.18 -13.53
CA LEU A 9 30.24 -30.85 -14.91
C LEU A 9 29.62 -31.63 -16.08
N SER A 10 28.99 -30.91 -17.04
CA SER A 10 29.15 -31.04 -18.52
C SER A 10 28.10 -30.12 -19.21
N ASN A 11 28.41 -28.93 -19.74
CA ASN A 11 29.17 -28.54 -20.93
C ASN A 11 28.42 -28.66 -22.29
N ASN A 12 28.31 -27.51 -22.96
CA ASN A 12 28.38 -27.22 -24.40
C ASN A 12 27.25 -27.53 -25.42
N GLY A 13 27.07 -26.54 -26.31
CA GLY A 13 26.54 -26.65 -27.68
C GLY A 13 25.33 -25.74 -27.91
N GLY A 14 25.28 -24.79 -28.86
CA GLY A 14 26.18 -24.40 -29.93
C GLY A 14 25.44 -23.46 -30.91
N ASN A 15 26.22 -22.73 -31.71
CA ASN A 15 25.95 -22.21 -33.07
C ASN A 15 24.90 -21.08 -33.27
N GLN A 16 25.28 -19.86 -33.65
CA GLN A 16 25.83 -19.36 -34.95
C GLN A 16 24.75 -19.09 -36.02
N LEU A 17 25.00 -18.05 -36.84
CA LEU A 17 24.35 -17.59 -38.10
C LEU A 17 23.36 -16.41 -37.93
N THR A 18 23.39 -15.27 -38.63
CA THR A 18 24.30 -14.56 -39.56
C THR A 18 23.75 -13.11 -39.68
N PRO A 19 24.56 -12.11 -40.10
CA PRO A 19 24.07 -10.84 -40.62
C PRO A 19 24.00 -10.89 -42.16
N SER A 20 22.98 -10.30 -42.80
CA SER A 20 23.00 -9.76 -44.18
C SER A 20 21.59 -9.36 -44.65
N ASN A 21 21.39 -8.10 -45.01
CA ASN A 21 20.78 -7.78 -46.31
C ASN A 21 21.08 -6.32 -46.72
N PRO A 22 21.65 -6.08 -47.92
CA PRO A 22 21.98 -4.77 -48.45
C PRO A 22 20.92 -4.20 -49.42
N SER A 23 20.83 -2.86 -49.41
CA SER A 23 20.61 -1.88 -50.50
C SER A 23 19.70 -2.22 -51.71
N THR A 24 18.83 -1.27 -52.12
CA THR A 24 18.97 -0.47 -53.38
C THR A 24 17.70 0.31 -53.79
N LEU A 25 17.81 1.65 -53.71
CA LEU A 25 17.47 2.76 -54.65
C LEU A 25 16.14 2.91 -55.42
N ARG A 26 15.87 4.22 -55.65
CA ARG A 26 14.96 4.92 -56.61
C ARG A 26 13.49 5.00 -56.20
N GLY A 27 12.79 6.13 -56.30
CA GLY A 27 13.07 7.48 -56.81
C GLY A 27 11.73 8.20 -57.03
N GLY A 28 11.71 9.54 -57.07
CA GLY A 28 10.60 10.31 -57.64
C GLY A 28 9.84 11.27 -56.70
N MET A 29 10.18 12.55 -56.80
CA MET A 29 9.28 13.71 -56.65
C MET A 29 8.74 14.08 -58.06
N PRO A 30 7.74 14.97 -58.29
CA PRO A 30 6.83 15.69 -57.37
C PRO A 30 5.36 15.91 -57.88
N LYS A 31 4.57 16.69 -57.11
CA LYS A 31 3.35 17.50 -57.43
C LYS A 31 2.01 16.76 -57.71
N ASN A 32 0.94 17.09 -56.98
CA ASN A 32 -0.01 18.19 -57.28
C ASN A 32 -1.43 17.95 -56.70
N ARG A 33 -2.11 19.06 -56.36
CA ARG A 33 -3.58 19.29 -56.32
C ARG A 33 -4.41 18.72 -55.17
N THR A 34 -4.94 19.66 -54.38
CA THR A 34 -6.24 19.65 -53.69
C THR A 34 -7.36 19.10 -54.57
N PRO A 35 -8.37 18.41 -53.99
CA PRO A 35 -9.66 19.10 -53.82
C PRO A 35 -10.50 18.66 -52.59
N SER A 36 -11.35 19.60 -52.15
CA SER A 36 -12.75 19.45 -51.73
C SER A 36 -13.17 18.47 -50.62
N VAL A 37 -13.66 19.05 -49.53
CA VAL A 37 -14.70 18.48 -48.66
C VAL A 37 -15.97 18.13 -49.47
N PRO A 38 -16.72 17.10 -49.07
CA PRO A 38 -17.92 17.39 -48.29
C PRO A 38 -18.15 16.46 -47.08
N ASP A 39 -18.90 17.02 -46.15
CA ASP A 39 -19.47 16.48 -44.92
C ASP A 39 -20.32 15.21 -45.12
N LEU A 40 -20.46 14.42 -44.05
CA LEU A 40 -21.60 13.60 -43.60
C LEU A 40 -21.13 12.42 -42.71
N THR A 41 -21.36 12.59 -41.41
CA THR A 41 -21.31 11.64 -40.26
C THR A 41 -22.07 10.29 -40.49
N PRO A 42 -22.01 9.21 -39.64
CA PRO A 42 -21.68 9.18 -38.19
C PRO A 42 -20.90 7.95 -37.60
N SER A 43 -20.47 8.14 -36.35
CA SER A 43 -20.20 7.14 -35.27
C SER A 43 -19.16 6.02 -35.47
N THR A 44 -18.10 6.03 -34.63
CA THR A 44 -17.82 4.97 -33.61
C THR A 44 -16.43 5.15 -32.96
N ARG A 45 -16.47 5.61 -31.69
CA ARG A 45 -15.74 5.08 -30.51
C ARG A 45 -14.21 5.20 -30.37
N SER A 46 -13.87 5.60 -29.14
CA SER A 46 -12.60 5.49 -28.40
C SER A 46 -11.60 6.63 -28.57
N GLN A 47 -11.84 7.77 -27.92
CA GLN A 47 -11.57 8.07 -26.49
C GLN A 47 -10.13 8.56 -26.26
N ILE A 48 -10.06 9.90 -26.20
CA ILE A 48 -9.12 10.67 -25.37
C ILE A 48 -9.10 10.01 -23.98
N PRO A 49 -7.94 9.71 -23.36
CA PRO A 49 -7.93 9.28 -21.97
C PRO A 49 -8.47 10.42 -21.09
N PRO A 50 -9.58 10.23 -20.36
CA PRO A 50 -10.01 11.21 -19.39
C PRO A 50 -9.19 10.98 -18.14
N LEU A 51 -8.25 11.87 -17.81
CA LEU A 51 -7.89 12.08 -16.41
C LEU A 51 -8.88 13.06 -15.79
N ALA A 52 -10.17 12.73 -15.93
CA ALA A 52 -11.22 13.25 -15.08
C ALA A 52 -11.32 12.32 -13.88
N ILE A 53 -10.54 12.61 -12.85
CA ILE A 53 -10.99 12.35 -11.48
C ILE A 53 -10.63 13.62 -10.71
N SER A 54 -11.51 14.61 -10.78
CA SER A 54 -11.71 15.46 -9.62
C SER A 54 -12.76 14.75 -8.78
N PRO A 55 -12.40 14.06 -7.70
CA PRO A 55 -13.31 13.97 -6.60
C PRO A 55 -13.18 15.30 -5.85
N SER A 56 -14.17 16.19 -5.98
CA SER A 56 -14.61 16.89 -4.77
C SER A 56 -15.27 15.85 -3.85
N VAL A 57 -14.50 14.85 -3.40
CA VAL A 57 -14.86 14.09 -2.21
C VAL A 57 -14.54 15.07 -1.12
N GLY A 58 -15.57 15.74 -0.61
CA GLY A 58 -15.45 16.69 0.50
C GLY A 58 -14.48 16.10 1.50
N LEU A 59 -13.49 16.91 1.91
CA LEU A 59 -12.41 16.53 2.83
C LEU A 59 -12.91 15.40 3.72
N PRO A 60 -12.54 14.12 3.46
CA PRO A 60 -12.96 13.06 4.34
C PRO A 60 -12.33 13.46 5.65
N ASN A 61 -13.17 13.86 6.62
CA ASN A 61 -12.74 14.33 7.93
C ASN A 61 -11.55 13.46 8.31
N ASP A 62 -10.39 14.11 8.52
CA ASP A 62 -9.12 13.44 8.70
C ASP A 62 -9.21 12.48 9.89
N ASP A 63 -9.75 11.30 9.63
CA ASP A 63 -10.09 10.26 10.59
C ASP A 63 -8.80 9.49 10.93
N ILE A 64 -7.70 10.23 10.95
CA ILE A 64 -6.42 9.79 11.46
C ILE A 64 -6.50 10.01 12.96
N ARG A 65 -6.41 8.93 13.73
CA ARG A 65 -6.59 8.94 15.18
C ARG A 65 -5.32 8.45 15.84
N LEU A 66 -4.82 9.23 16.79
CA LEU A 66 -3.75 8.81 17.68
C LEU A 66 -4.36 8.21 18.94
N CYS A 67 -4.45 6.88 18.97
CA CYS A 67 -5.04 6.15 20.09
C CYS A 67 -3.94 5.78 21.10
N THR A 68 -4.19 6.03 22.38
CA THR A 68 -3.27 5.63 23.47
C THR A 68 -3.96 4.62 24.36
N ILE A 69 -3.43 3.40 24.37
CA ILE A 69 -3.98 2.27 25.13
C ILE A 69 -3.18 2.08 26.42
N TYR A 70 -3.87 2.14 27.55
CA TYR A 70 -3.31 1.86 28.87
C TYR A 70 -3.69 0.46 29.33
N ARG A 71 -2.89 -0.13 30.21
CA ARG A 71 -3.18 -1.44 30.85
C ARG A 71 -3.27 -1.21 32.34
N ALA A 72 -4.34 -1.71 32.98
CA ALA A 72 -4.48 -1.63 34.43
C ALA A 72 -3.50 -2.58 35.15
N ASP A 73 -3.26 -3.75 34.55
CA ASP A 73 -2.40 -4.80 35.11
C ASP A 73 -1.39 -5.32 34.07
N PRO A 74 -0.22 -5.83 34.53
CA PRO A 74 0.76 -6.48 33.65
C PRO A 74 0.28 -7.79 33.03
N SER A 75 -0.83 -8.35 33.54
CA SER A 75 -1.49 -9.54 32.99
C SER A 75 -2.63 -9.19 32.02
N ASP A 76 -3.06 -7.92 31.99
CA ASP A 76 -4.15 -7.47 31.13
C ASP A 76 -3.67 -7.35 29.68
N THR A 77 -4.59 -7.43 28.72
CA THR A 77 -4.26 -7.27 27.30
C THR A 77 -4.67 -5.88 26.81
N PHE A 78 -4.05 -5.43 25.71
CA PHE A 78 -4.48 -4.18 25.07
C PHE A 78 -5.91 -4.29 24.48
N GLY A 79 -6.40 -5.50 24.22
CA GLY A 79 -7.71 -5.72 23.59
C GLY A 79 -7.73 -5.34 22.11
N ILE A 80 -6.58 -5.44 21.43
CA ILE A 80 -6.46 -5.33 19.97
C ILE A 80 -6.03 -6.65 19.36
N GLU A 81 -6.52 -6.90 18.16
CA GLU A 81 -6.04 -7.95 17.26
C GLU A 81 -5.45 -7.29 16.01
N LEU A 82 -4.29 -7.78 15.58
CA LEU A 82 -3.62 -7.30 14.38
C LEU A 82 -3.98 -8.21 13.20
N ASN A 83 -4.59 -7.65 12.17
CA ASN A 83 -4.96 -8.34 10.95
C ASN A 83 -4.05 -7.91 9.79
N TYR A 84 -3.77 -8.81 8.84
CA TYR A 84 -2.97 -8.51 7.65
C TYR A 84 -3.76 -8.75 6.37
N HIS A 85 -4.02 -7.66 5.65
CA HIS A 85 -4.72 -7.67 4.38
C HIS A 85 -3.73 -7.99 3.26
N ARG A 86 -3.75 -9.25 2.78
CA ARG A 86 -2.81 -9.75 1.77
C ARG A 86 -2.95 -9.10 0.39
N ARG A 87 -4.15 -8.68 -0.01
CA ARG A 87 -4.38 -8.13 -1.37
C ARG A 87 -3.91 -6.68 -1.45
N GLU A 88 -4.18 -5.92 -0.40
CA GLU A 88 -3.92 -4.48 -0.28
C GLU A 88 -2.60 -4.20 0.44
N GLN A 89 -1.95 -5.24 0.98
CA GLN A 89 -0.66 -5.22 1.66
C GLN A 89 -0.59 -4.20 2.81
N PHE A 90 -1.59 -4.24 3.71
CA PHE A 90 -1.61 -3.40 4.90
C PHE A 90 -2.02 -4.18 6.16
N HIS A 91 -1.70 -3.60 7.32
CA HIS A 91 -2.10 -4.11 8.62
C HIS A 91 -3.27 -3.31 9.16
N SER A 92 -4.29 -4.00 9.65
CA SER A 92 -5.43 -3.40 10.33
C SER A 92 -5.50 -3.83 11.78
N LEU A 93 -6.21 -3.05 12.59
CA LEU A 93 -6.53 -3.36 13.97
C LEU A 93 -8.01 -3.70 14.10
N SER A 94 -8.29 -4.73 14.88
CA SER A 94 -9.63 -5.10 15.31
C SER A 94 -9.71 -5.02 16.83
N ILE A 95 -10.86 -4.61 17.35
CA ILE A 95 -11.10 -4.56 18.79
C ILE A 95 -11.49 -5.96 19.26
N VAL A 96 -10.86 -6.45 20.31
CA VAL A 96 -11.21 -7.70 21.00
C VAL A 96 -11.84 -7.31 22.32
N SER A 97 -13.09 -7.71 22.57
CA SER A 97 -13.82 -7.40 23.81
C SER A 97 -13.11 -7.91 25.07
N GLY A 98 -13.29 -7.18 26.17
CA GLY A 98 -12.60 -7.41 27.42
C GLY A 98 -13.15 -8.61 28.18
N ARG A 99 -12.47 -8.98 29.26
CA ARG A 99 -12.97 -10.01 30.18
C ARG A 99 -14.29 -9.50 30.81
N ASN A 100 -15.28 -10.39 30.94
CA ASN A 100 -16.57 -10.11 31.57
C ASN A 100 -17.52 -9.16 30.81
N ASN A 101 -17.46 -9.12 29.46
CA ASN A 101 -18.31 -8.26 28.61
C ASN A 101 -18.10 -6.75 28.84
N GLU A 102 -16.94 -6.36 29.36
CA GLU A 102 -16.57 -4.95 29.50
C GLU A 102 -15.90 -4.43 28.23
N ARG A 103 -15.88 -3.10 28.07
CA ARG A 103 -15.14 -2.44 27.00
C ARG A 103 -13.65 -2.70 27.18
N SER A 104 -12.97 -2.95 26.08
CA SER A 104 -11.52 -3.16 26.10
C SER A 104 -10.75 -1.86 26.19
N ASN A 105 -9.51 -1.92 26.67
CA ASN A 105 -8.60 -0.77 26.68
C ASN A 105 -8.46 -0.13 25.29
N ALA A 106 -8.44 -0.94 24.22
CA ALA A 106 -8.44 -0.47 22.83
C ALA A 106 -9.68 0.31 22.42
N GLU A 107 -10.86 -0.16 22.83
CA GLU A 107 -12.14 0.50 22.57
C GLU A 107 -12.19 1.84 23.30
N GLN A 108 -11.72 1.85 24.55
CA GLN A 108 -11.60 3.07 25.35
C GLN A 108 -10.61 4.06 24.74
N ALA A 109 -9.56 3.57 24.07
CA ALA A 109 -8.60 4.40 23.34
C ALA A 109 -9.15 4.98 22.02
N GLY A 110 -10.34 4.56 21.58
CA GLY A 110 -10.98 5.03 20.35
C GLY A 110 -10.52 4.34 19.07
N ILE A 111 -9.89 3.17 19.18
CA ILE A 111 -9.60 2.31 18.03
C ILE A 111 -10.93 1.77 17.49
N LYS A 112 -11.09 1.75 16.17
CA LYS A 112 -12.22 1.12 15.51
C LYS A 112 -11.78 -0.19 14.84
N THR A 113 -12.73 -1.08 14.60
CA THR A 113 -12.47 -2.31 13.84
C THR A 113 -12.17 -1.97 12.38
N ASP A 114 -11.21 -2.70 11.79
CA ASP A 114 -10.71 -2.50 10.41
C ASP A 114 -9.91 -1.20 10.21
N ASP A 115 -9.49 -0.56 11.30
CA ASP A 115 -8.63 0.61 11.24
C ASP A 115 -7.24 0.26 10.72
N ARG A 116 -6.75 0.99 9.72
CA ARG A 116 -5.41 0.77 9.17
C ARG A 116 -4.35 1.30 10.12
N LEU A 117 -3.40 0.46 10.47
CA LEU A 117 -2.28 0.82 11.32
C LEU A 117 -1.17 1.50 10.52
N ILE A 118 -0.65 2.62 11.03
CA ILE A 118 0.37 3.44 10.36
C ILE A 118 1.64 3.52 11.20
N GLU A 119 1.50 3.83 12.49
CA GLU A 119 2.60 3.98 13.43
C GLU A 119 2.30 3.30 14.77
N ILE A 120 3.37 2.85 15.44
CA ILE A 120 3.32 2.31 16.79
C ILE A 120 4.41 2.98 17.61
N ASN A 121 4.03 3.61 18.72
CA ASN A 121 4.90 4.42 19.59
C ASN A 121 5.74 5.43 18.80
N GLY A 122 5.14 6.05 17.78
CA GLY A 122 5.80 7.01 16.88
C GLY A 122 6.76 6.40 15.87
N GLN A 123 6.76 5.07 15.70
CA GLN A 123 7.56 4.38 14.70
C GLN A 123 6.68 3.86 13.57
N ASN A 124 6.98 4.27 12.33
CA ASN A 124 6.25 3.84 11.15
C ASN A 124 6.37 2.33 10.92
N ILE A 125 5.24 1.70 10.55
CA ILE A 125 5.14 0.25 10.39
C ILE A 125 4.96 -0.21 8.94
N GLN A 126 4.88 0.70 7.98
CA GLN A 126 4.61 0.36 6.57
C GLN A 126 5.67 -0.60 5.97
N ASN A 127 6.91 -0.53 6.49
CA ASN A 127 8.02 -1.36 6.04
C ASN A 127 8.31 -2.56 6.96
N LEU A 128 7.42 -2.86 7.91
CA LEU A 128 7.64 -3.94 8.89
C LEU A 128 6.81 -5.17 8.55
N SER A 129 7.31 -6.32 8.97
CA SER A 129 6.54 -7.55 8.91
C SER A 129 5.48 -7.61 10.02
N HIS A 130 4.42 -8.39 9.80
CA HIS A 130 3.39 -8.66 10.81
C HIS A 130 3.98 -9.14 12.15
N ASP A 131 5.02 -9.98 12.08
CA ASP A 131 5.72 -10.49 13.27
C ASP A 131 6.44 -9.36 14.02
N GLN A 132 7.17 -8.49 13.31
CA GLN A 132 7.85 -7.34 13.92
C GLN A 132 6.85 -6.38 14.58
N ILE A 133 5.71 -6.14 13.94
CA ILE A 133 4.64 -5.29 14.49
C ILE A 133 4.09 -5.90 15.77
N THR A 134 3.75 -7.19 15.74
CA THR A 134 3.24 -7.92 16.90
C THR A 134 4.26 -7.94 18.04
N GLN A 135 5.54 -8.14 17.72
CA GLN A 135 6.62 -8.12 18.69
C GLN A 135 6.75 -6.73 19.33
N ARG A 136 6.60 -5.64 18.58
CA ARG A 136 6.63 -4.28 19.14
C ARG A 136 5.47 -4.01 20.07
N ILE A 137 4.26 -4.40 19.70
CA ILE A 137 3.08 -4.30 20.56
C ILE A 137 3.31 -5.08 21.87
N ARG A 138 3.84 -6.31 21.77
CA ARG A 138 4.15 -7.16 22.94
C ARG A 138 5.36 -6.69 23.75
N ALA A 139 6.27 -5.92 23.14
CA ALA A 139 7.44 -5.38 23.80
C ALA A 139 7.10 -4.21 24.74
N VAL A 140 5.92 -3.59 24.58
CA VAL A 140 5.40 -2.58 25.50
C VAL A 140 5.08 -3.24 26.84
N LYS A 141 5.87 -2.92 27.86
CA LYS A 141 5.71 -3.42 29.22
C LYS A 141 4.87 -2.44 30.02
N HIS A 142 4.07 -2.95 30.94
CA HIS A 142 3.42 -2.11 31.94
C HIS A 142 4.49 -1.36 32.78
N PRO A 143 4.31 -0.07 33.11
CA PRO A 143 3.11 0.77 32.91
C PRO A 143 3.10 1.60 31.61
N ASP A 144 4.00 1.33 30.66
CA ASP A 144 4.08 2.11 29.44
C ASP A 144 2.82 1.92 28.58
N PRO A 145 2.24 3.02 28.04
CA PRO A 145 1.10 2.92 27.15
C PRO A 145 1.53 2.48 25.74
N LEU A 146 0.62 1.83 25.03
CA LEU A 146 0.76 1.56 23.61
C LEU A 146 0.09 2.70 22.83
N VAL A 147 0.90 3.53 22.18
CA VAL A 147 0.42 4.59 21.30
C VAL A 147 0.37 4.06 19.87
N VAL A 148 -0.77 4.13 19.20
CA VAL A 148 -0.93 3.72 17.80
C VAL A 148 -1.54 4.84 16.98
N LEU A 149 -1.00 5.05 15.78
CA LEU A 149 -1.60 5.94 14.79
C LEU A 149 -2.37 5.09 13.80
N VAL A 150 -3.68 5.29 13.76
CA VAL A 150 -4.60 4.58 12.87
C VAL A 150 -5.30 5.54 11.92
N SER A 151 -5.76 5.04 10.78
CA SER A 151 -6.67 5.77 9.91
C SER A 151 -7.65 4.85 9.20
N ASP A 152 -8.72 5.42 8.71
CA ASP A 152 -9.59 4.75 7.74
C ASP A 152 -8.85 4.46 6.42
N VAL A 153 -9.20 3.34 5.78
CA VAL A 153 -8.63 2.89 4.50
C VAL A 153 -8.71 3.96 3.39
N PRO A 154 -9.87 4.58 3.10
CA PRO A 154 -9.97 5.60 2.06
C PRO A 154 -9.13 6.85 2.40
N THR A 155 -9.07 7.23 3.67
CA THR A 155 -8.25 8.36 4.14
C THR A 155 -6.78 8.10 3.86
N PHE A 156 -6.27 6.93 4.24
CA PHE A 156 -4.88 6.58 3.97
C PHE A 156 -4.53 6.61 2.48
N GLU A 157 -5.36 6.02 1.63
CA GLU A 157 -5.12 5.99 0.19
C GLU A 157 -5.11 7.40 -0.41
N HIS A 158 -5.95 8.30 0.08
CA HIS A 158 -5.94 9.70 -0.33
C HIS A 158 -4.62 10.41 0.03
N TYR A 159 -4.12 10.24 1.26
CA TYR A 159 -2.82 10.79 1.67
C TYR A 159 -1.65 10.20 0.86
N LYS A 160 -1.69 8.89 0.61
CA LYS A 160 -0.70 8.18 -0.20
C LYS A 160 -0.69 8.70 -1.64
N GLN A 161 -1.85 8.93 -2.25
CA GLN A 161 -1.97 9.51 -3.60
C GLN A 161 -1.41 10.93 -3.67
N GLN A 162 -1.60 11.73 -2.61
CA GLN A 162 -1.03 13.07 -2.52
C GLN A 162 0.47 13.10 -2.17
N GLN A 163 1.12 11.92 -2.06
CA GLN A 163 2.49 11.78 -1.55
C GLN A 163 2.73 12.46 -0.20
N LYS A 164 1.68 12.56 0.63
CA LYS A 164 1.78 13.11 1.99
C LYS A 164 2.01 11.96 2.96
N LEU A 165 3.03 12.10 3.80
CA LEU A 165 3.28 11.13 4.85
C LEU A 165 2.29 11.35 6.01
N ILE A 166 1.63 10.28 6.44
CA ILE A 166 0.85 10.30 7.68
C ILE A 166 1.80 10.04 8.85
N HIS A 167 1.86 11.00 9.77
CA HIS A 167 2.60 10.91 11.01
C HIS A 167 1.87 11.68 12.10
N ARG A 168 2.19 11.42 13.37
CA ARG A 168 1.60 12.06 14.56
C ARG A 168 1.67 13.60 14.64
N GLY A 169 2.33 14.26 13.68
CA GLY A 169 2.52 15.71 13.66
C GLY A 169 1.73 16.40 12.53
N LEU A 170 0.83 15.67 11.86
CA LEU A 170 -0.15 16.29 10.98
C LEU A 170 -1.08 17.19 11.81
N PRO A 171 -1.52 18.34 11.26
CA PRO A 171 -2.33 19.31 12.00
C PRO A 171 -3.70 18.77 12.47
N ASN A 172 -4.12 17.60 11.98
CA ASN A 172 -5.41 16.98 12.24
C ASN A 172 -5.29 15.66 13.01
N VAL A 173 -4.23 15.48 13.81
CA VAL A 173 -3.95 14.29 14.65
C VAL A 173 -3.79 14.69 16.11
#